data_AF-A0A2G6EQ52-F1
#
_entry.id   AF-A0A2G6EQ52-F1
#
_cell.length_a   1.000
_cell.length_b   1.000
_cell.length_c   1.000
_cell.angle_alpha   90.00
_cell.angle_beta   90.00
_cell.angle_gamma   90.00
#
_symmetry.space_group_name_H-M   'P 1'
#
loop_
_entity.id
_entity.type
_entity.pdbx_description
1 polymer ?
#
loop_
_entity_poly.entity_id
_entity_poly.type
_entity_poly.pdbx_seq_one_letter_code
_entity_poly.pdbx_strand_id
1 'polypeptide(L)'
;MLTKLTELNQSAWFWIALIVLCIVQEGAALFYQYVLLYDPCMLCVHIRAWVMAVMLAAIFGLLVRHSRIGLIVANLLTLIAAGGMLERAY
;
A
#
# COMPACT_ATOMS: atom_id res chain seq x y z
N MET A 1 -8.68 21.76 10.83
CA MET A 1 -8.85 20.58 9.94
C MET A 1 -7.56 19.76 9.78
N LEU A 2 -6.40 20.35 9.47
CA LEU A 2 -5.13 19.60 9.31
C LEU A 2 -4.67 18.82 10.57
N THR A 3 -5.01 19.30 11.77
CA THR A 3 -4.67 18.64 13.02
C THR A 3 -5.35 17.28 13.17
N LYS A 4 -6.65 17.19 12.83
CA LYS A 4 -7.42 15.93 12.85
C LYS A 4 -6.85 14.88 11.88
N LEU A 5 -6.39 15.31 10.71
CA LEU A 5 -5.75 14.45 9.71
C LEU A 5 -4.40 13.92 10.21
N THR A 6 -3.66 14.74 10.96
CA THR A 6 -2.39 14.35 11.57
C THR A 6 -2.61 13.33 12.68
N GLU A 7 -3.64 13.50 13.50
CA GLU A 7 -4.02 12.51 14.52
C GLU A 7 -4.46 11.17 13.90
N LEU A 8 -5.19 11.21 12.78
CA LEU A 8 -5.57 10.03 12.01
C LEU A 8 -4.36 9.29 11.44
N ASN A 9 -3.41 10.02 10.87
CA ASN A 9 -2.17 9.46 10.33
C ASN A 9 -1.23 8.91 11.42
N GLN A 10 -1.27 9.48 12.62
CA GLN A 10 -0.58 8.94 13.80
C GLN A 10 -1.25 7.70 14.38
N SER A 11 -2.52 7.48 14.06
CA SER A 11 -3.26 6.31 14.51
C SER A 11 -2.75 5.05 13.82
N ALA A 12 -2.43 4.02 14.62
CA ALA A 12 -2.03 2.71 14.10
C ALA A 12 -3.11 2.09 13.20
N TRP A 13 -4.39 2.43 13.44
CA TRP A 13 -5.52 1.93 12.67
C TRP A 13 -5.45 2.29 11.18
N PHE A 14 -4.95 3.47 10.84
CA PHE A 14 -4.82 3.89 9.44
C PHE A 14 -3.83 2.97 8.69
N TRP A 15 -2.66 2.73 9.27
CA TRP A 15 -1.63 1.89 8.68
C TRP A 15 -2.02 0.41 8.65
N ILE A 16 -2.68 -0.08 9.71
CA ILE A 16 -3.22 -1.45 9.75
C ILE A 16 -4.28 -1.65 8.67
N ALA A 17 -5.21 -0.70 8.49
CA ALA A 17 -6.21 -0.78 7.44
C ALA A 17 -5.58 -0.83 6.04
N LEU A 18 -4.53 -0.04 5.79
CA LEU A 18 -3.75 -0.09 4.55
C LEU A 18 -3.12 -1.48 4.31
N ILE A 19 -2.47 -2.05 5.33
CA ILE A 19 -1.86 -3.38 5.24
C ILE A 19 -2.91 -4.45 4.93
N VAL A 20 -4.05 -4.41 5.63
CA VAL A 20 -5.15 -5.36 5.40
C VAL A 20 -5.67 -5.23 3.96
N LEU A 21 -5.82 -4.02 3.44
CA LEU A 21 -6.24 -3.79 2.06
C LEU A 21 -5.26 -4.44 1.07
N CYS A 22 -3.95 -4.24 1.24
CA CYS A 22 -2.93 -4.85 0.39
C CYS A 22 -2.98 -6.38 0.45
N ILE A 23 -3.14 -6.97 1.64
CA ILE A 23 -3.24 -8.42 1.81
C ILE A 23 -4.49 -8.97 1.10
N VAL A 24 -5.63 -8.28 1.22
CA VAL A 24 -6.87 -8.69 0.53
C VAL A 24 -6.69 -8.62 -0.99
N GLN A 25 -6.04 -7.58 -1.52
CA GLN A 25 -5.77 -7.47 -2.96
C GLN A 25 -4.85 -8.58 -3.46
N GLU A 26 -3.74 -8.85 -2.77
CA GLU A 26 -2.83 -9.95 -3.12
C GLU A 26 -3.51 -11.32 -2.98
N GLY A 27 -4.32 -11.51 -1.94
CA GLY A 27 -5.07 -12.74 -1.71
C GLY A 27 -6.11 -13.00 -2.81
N ALA A 28 -6.84 -11.95 -3.22
CA ALA A 28 -7.75 -12.04 -4.36
C ALA A 28 -6.99 -12.40 -5.65
N ALA A 29 -5.85 -11.76 -5.92
CA ALA A 29 -5.02 -12.06 -7.07
C ALA A 29 -4.52 -13.53 -7.06
N LEU A 30 -4.12 -14.04 -5.90
CA LEU A 30 -3.72 -15.44 -5.73
C LEU A 30 -4.88 -16.41 -5.99
N PHE A 31 -6.10 -16.04 -5.58
CA PHE A 31 -7.29 -16.83 -5.86
C PHE A 31 -7.56 -16.92 -7.37
N TYR A 32 -7.49 -15.81 -8.10
CA TYR A 32 -7.61 -15.83 -9.56
C TYR A 32 -6.53 -16.70 -10.23
N GLN A 33 -5.30 -16.67 -9.71
CA GLN A 33 -4.20 -17.44 -10.27
C GLN A 33 -4.34 -18.95 -10.00
N TYR A 34 -4.56 -19.37 -8.75
CA TYR A 34 -4.50 -20.79 -8.38
C TYR A 34 -5.86 -21.49 -8.44
N VAL A 35 -6.97 -20.78 -8.26
CA VAL A 35 -8.31 -21.38 -8.27
C VAL A 35 -8.97 -21.25 -9.64
N LEU A 36 -8.87 -20.08 -10.27
CA LEU A 36 -9.43 -19.85 -11.60
C LEU A 36 -8.45 -20.08 -12.76
N LEU A 37 -7.18 -20.41 -12.46
CA LEU A 37 -6.16 -20.74 -13.46
C LEU A 37 -5.95 -19.64 -14.52
N TYR A 38 -6.08 -18.37 -14.14
CA TYR A 38 -5.76 -17.24 -15.01
C TYR A 38 -4.25 -16.97 -15.02
N ASP A 39 -3.65 -17.00 -16.21
CA ASP A 39 -2.23 -16.66 -16.39
C ASP A 39 -1.95 -15.17 -16.11
N PRO A 40 -0.84 -14.85 -15.42
CA PRO A 40 -0.49 -13.47 -15.11
C PRO A 40 0.06 -12.74 -16.34
N CYS A 41 -0.47 -11.55 -16.59
CA CYS A 41 0.07 -10.63 -17.59
C CYS A 41 1.34 -9.90 -17.09
N MET A 42 2.22 -9.42 -17.98
CA MET A 42 3.43 -8.67 -17.55
C MET A 42 3.10 -7.42 -16.73
N LEU A 43 1.98 -6.77 -17.03
CA LEU A 43 1.46 -5.62 -16.28
C LEU A 43 0.99 -6.04 -14.88
N CYS A 44 0.37 -7.21 -14.77
CA CYS A 44 -0.20 -7.76 -13.55
C CYS A 44 0.90 -8.01 -12.51
N VAL A 45 2.04 -8.59 -12.93
CA VAL A 45 3.21 -8.78 -12.06
C VAL A 45 3.74 -7.44 -11.55
N HIS A 46 3.72 -6.42 -12.40
CA HIS A 46 4.23 -5.10 -12.02
C HIS A 46 3.31 -4.39 -11.01
N ILE A 47 2.00 -4.47 -11.19
CA ILE A 47 1.02 -3.91 -10.26
C ILE A 47 1.16 -4.58 -8.88
N ARG A 48 1.32 -5.91 -8.84
CA ARG A 48 1.54 -6.66 -7.58
C ARG A 48 2.84 -6.25 -6.88
N ALA A 49 3.91 -5.99 -7.64
CA ALA A 49 5.14 -5.44 -7.07
C ALA A 49 4.92 -4.07 -6.41
N TRP A 50 4.12 -3.20 -7.01
CA TRP A 50 3.74 -1.91 -6.38
C TRP A 50 2.83 -2.09 -5.16
N VAL A 51 1.87 -3.02 -5.20
CA VAL A 51 1.04 -3.34 -4.03
C VAL A 51 1.91 -3.81 -2.86
N MET A 52 2.93 -4.65 -3.11
CA MET A 52 3.92 -5.01 -2.10
C MET A 52 4.75 -3.82 -1.61
N ALA A 53 5.12 -2.89 -2.49
CA ALA A 53 5.81 -1.66 -2.10
C ALA A 53 4.94 -0.78 -1.18
N VAL A 54 3.64 -0.64 -1.48
CA VAL A 54 2.68 0.07 -0.60
C VAL A 54 2.58 -0.63 0.76
N MET A 55 2.51 -1.97 0.78
CA MET A 55 2.47 -2.74 2.02
C MET A 55 3.72 -2.50 2.88
N LEU A 56 4.91 -2.52 2.27
CA LEU A 56 6.16 -2.21 2.97
C LEU A 56 6.20 -0.77 3.49
N ALA A 57 5.75 0.20 2.68
CA ALA A 57 5.63 1.59 3.11
C ALA A 57 4.66 1.74 4.29
N ALA A 58 3.57 0.96 4.30
CA ALA A 58 2.60 0.98 5.39
C ALA A 58 3.15 0.36 6.68
N ILE A 59 3.90 -0.73 6.60
CA ILE A 59 4.63 -1.32 7.74
C ILE A 59 5.65 -0.31 8.29
N PHE A 60 6.39 0.36 7.41
CA PHE A 60 7.34 1.40 7.81
C PHE A 60 6.64 2.57 8.48
N GLY A 61 5.50 3.03 7.95
CA GLY A 61 4.67 4.07 8.57
C GLY A 61 4.16 3.69 9.96
N LEU A 62 3.79 2.42 10.16
CA LEU A 62 3.37 1.91 11.47
C LEU A 62 4.53 1.92 12.49
N LEU A 63 5.74 1.55 12.06
CA LEU A 63 6.94 1.55 12.92
C LEU A 63 7.35 2.96 13.33
N VAL A 64 7.26 3.92 12.40
CA VAL A 64 7.77 5.29 12.61
C VAL A 64 6.66 6.28 12.98
N ARG A 65 5.47 5.80 13.40
CA ARG A 65 4.30 6.65 13.74
C ARG A 65 4.56 7.71 14.81
N HIS A 66 5.58 7.52 15.65
CA HIS A 66 5.93 8.45 16.72
C HIS A 66 6.72 9.67 16.22
N SER A 67 7.38 9.57 15.05
CA SER A 67 8.18 10.65 14.47
C SER A 67 7.47 11.30 13.30
N ARG A 68 7.24 12.62 13.38
CA ARG A 68 6.58 13.39 12.30
C ARG A 68 7.29 13.28 10.96
N ILE A 69 8.63 13.30 10.96
CA ILE A 69 9.44 13.17 9.74
C ILE A 69 9.25 11.78 9.12
N GLY A 70 9.23 10.73 9.93
CA GLY A 70 9.02 9.37 9.43
C GLY A 70 7.63 9.15 8.84
N LEU A 71 6.59 9.76 9.43
CA LEU A 71 5.25 9.76 8.84
C LEU A 71 5.21 10.49 7.49
N ILE A 72 5.90 11.63 7.35
CA ILE A 72 5.98 12.35 6.06
C ILE A 72 6.66 11.45 5.01
N VAL A 73 7.78 10.81 5.38
CA VAL A 73 8.50 9.89 4.49
C VAL A 73 7.62 8.69 4.11
N ALA A 74 6.94 8.07 5.06
CA ALA A 74 6.04 6.95 4.80
C ALA A 74 4.88 7.33 3.89
N ASN A 75 4.28 8.52 4.09
CA ASN A 75 3.22 9.00 3.21
C ASN A 75 3.74 9.31 1.80
N LEU A 76 4.93 9.92 1.68
CA LEU A 76 5.58 10.13 0.38
C LEU A 76 5.86 8.80 -0.33
N LEU A 77 6.37 7.79 0.38
CA LEU A 77 6.60 6.46 -0.18
C LEU A 77 5.29 5.84 -0.70
N THR A 78 4.22 5.91 0.09
CA THR A 78 2.89 5.44 -0.33
C THR A 78 2.38 6.19 -1.55
N LEU A 79 2.62 7.51 -1.63
CA LEU A 79 2.16 8.35 -2.73
C LEU A 79 2.95 8.10 -4.02
N ILE A 80 4.26 7.89 -3.92
CA ILE A 80 5.11 7.46 -5.04
C ILE A 80 4.67 6.09 -5.54
N ALA A 81 4.41 5.15 -4.64
CA ALA A 81 3.96 3.82 -5.02
C ALA A 81 2.58 3.86 -5.70
N ALA A 82 1.66 4.68 -5.21
CA ALA A 82 0.37 4.91 -5.86
C ALA A 82 0.53 5.61 -7.24
N GLY A 83 1.48 6.54 -7.36
CA GLY A 83 1.82 7.19 -8.63
C GLY A 83 2.34 6.19 -9.67
N GLY A 84 3.27 5.30 -9.25
CA GLY A 84 3.80 4.25 -10.13
C GLY A 84 2.75 3.24 -10.58
N MET A 85 1.70 3.00 -9.79
CA MET A 85 0.52 2.23 -10.22
C MET A 85 -0.30 2.99 -11.25
N LEU A 86 -0.50 4.31 -11.07
CA LEU A 86 -1.31 5.15 -11.96
C LEU A 86 -0.65 5.34 -13.34
N GLU A 87 0.66 5.59 -13.39
CA GLU A 87 1.41 5.74 -14.64
C GLU A 87 1.37 4.49 -15.53
N ARG A 88 1.17 3.31 -14.93
CA ARG A 88 1.07 2.04 -15.66
C ARG A 88 -0.37 1.59 -15.90
N ALA A 89 -1.34 2.28 -15.32
CA ALA A 89 -2.75 2.02 -15.53
C ALA A 89 -3.31 2.77 -16.75
N TYR A 90 -2.61 3.81 -17.23
CA TYR A 90 -2.94 4.59 -18.42
C TYR A 90 -2.00 4.24 -19.58
#